data_AF-A0A3M7NBE7-F1
#
_entry.id   AF-A0A3M7NBE7-F1
#
_cell.length_a   1.000
_cell.length_b   1.000
_cell.length_c   1.000
_cell.angle_alpha   90.00
_cell.angle_beta   90.00
_cell.angle_gamma   90.00
#
_symmetry.space_group_name_H-M   'P 1'
#
loop_
_entity.id
_entity.type
_entity.pdbx_description
1 polymer ?
#
loop_
_entity_poly.entity_id
_entity_poly.type
_entity_poly.pdbx_seq_one_letter_code
_entity_poly.pdbx_strand_id
1 'polypeptide(L)'
;MAALTTMRAIFPNFFRPELRRGPFVYTLTDLHQSNIFVDEHWNITKVVDLEWATSRPVEMVHPPYWLTTQPVDGIDAQEYEKLHQEFMNAFEEEERRFPGRCSEGPCLSNILRRGWESGTFWYSLALDSPTGLFSIFYDHIQPIFSKEHLNDANFFGIMKCYWSMDANSFIQAKLRDKEEYDLRLSEAFAADIPKTSR
;
A
#
# COMPACT_ATOMS: atom_id res chain seq x y z
N MET A 1 -9.74 -11.76 6.08
CA MET A 1 -10.52 -12.49 5.05
C MET A 1 -11.51 -11.57 4.34
N ALA A 2 -12.48 -10.96 5.03
CA ALA A 2 -13.47 -10.07 4.40
C ALA A 2 -12.83 -8.95 3.56
N ALA A 3 -11.90 -8.17 4.12
CA ALA A 3 -11.19 -7.11 3.39
C ALA A 3 -10.51 -7.63 2.12
N LEU A 4 -9.76 -8.73 2.22
CA LEU A 4 -9.04 -9.33 1.07
C LEU A 4 -10.01 -9.83 -0.02
N THR A 5 -11.11 -10.49 0.37
CA THR A 5 -12.17 -10.88 -0.58
C THR A 5 -12.72 -9.66 -1.29
N THR A 6 -13.05 -8.60 -0.54
CA THR A 6 -13.61 -7.38 -1.11
C THR A 6 -12.62 -6.68 -2.01
N MET A 7 -11.35 -6.56 -1.62
CA MET A 7 -10.28 -6.02 -2.47
C MET A 7 -10.20 -6.75 -3.81
N ARG A 8 -10.25 -8.08 -3.83
CA ARG A 8 -10.28 -8.88 -5.07
C ARG A 8 -11.50 -8.55 -5.93
N ALA A 9 -12.67 -8.38 -5.32
CA ALA A 9 -13.92 -8.08 -6.04
C ALA A 9 -13.95 -6.66 -6.62
N ILE A 10 -13.44 -5.67 -5.89
CA ILE A 10 -13.49 -4.25 -6.28
C ILE A 10 -12.29 -3.80 -7.12
N PHE A 11 -11.29 -4.67 -7.34
CA PHE A 11 -10.09 -4.37 -8.16
C PHE A 11 -10.42 -3.63 -9.49
N PRO A 12 -11.43 -4.04 -10.28
CA PRO A 12 -11.74 -3.37 -11.55
C PRO A 12 -12.22 -1.92 -11.41
N ASN A 13 -12.62 -1.48 -10.22
CA ASN A 13 -13.03 -0.10 -9.96
C ASN A 13 -11.83 0.83 -9.77
N PHE A 14 -10.67 0.30 -9.39
CA PHE A 14 -9.46 1.08 -9.11
C PHE A 14 -8.43 1.03 -10.24
N PHE A 15 -8.44 -0.02 -11.08
CA PHE A 15 -7.47 -0.17 -12.18
C PHE A 15 -8.16 -0.25 -13.53
N ARG A 16 -7.67 0.56 -14.46
CA ARG A 16 -8.27 0.71 -15.78
C ARG A 16 -7.97 -0.50 -16.66
N PRO A 17 -8.98 -1.08 -17.33
CA PRO A 17 -8.77 -2.16 -18.30
C PRO A 17 -7.73 -1.82 -19.37
N GLU A 18 -7.70 -0.57 -19.82
CA GLU A 18 -6.77 -0.08 -20.86
C GLU A 18 -5.29 -0.14 -20.43
N LEU A 19 -5.00 -0.03 -19.13
CA LEU A 19 -3.64 0.03 -18.58
C LEU A 19 -3.14 -1.32 -18.02
N ARG A 20 -3.99 -2.35 -18.01
CA ARG A 20 -3.65 -3.69 -17.47
C ARG A 20 -2.47 -4.38 -18.16
N ARG A 21 -2.20 -4.01 -19.41
CA ARG A 21 -1.09 -4.56 -20.21
C ARG A 21 0.06 -3.57 -20.39
N GLY A 22 0.04 -2.46 -19.66
CA GLY A 22 1.06 -1.44 -19.67
C GLY A 22 0.49 -0.01 -19.86
N PRO A 23 1.35 1.01 -19.73
CA PRO A 23 2.80 0.90 -19.57
C PRO A 23 3.20 0.41 -18.17
N PHE A 24 4.34 -0.27 -18.09
CA PHE A 24 4.99 -0.62 -16.84
C PHE A 24 6.17 0.31 -16.59
N VAL A 25 6.38 0.70 -15.34
CA VAL A 25 7.40 1.65 -14.92
C VAL A 25 8.32 0.96 -13.91
N TYR A 26 9.62 1.19 -14.06
CA TYR A 26 10.60 0.78 -13.05
C TYR A 26 10.44 1.63 -11.80
N THR A 27 10.18 0.99 -10.66
CA THR A 27 9.87 1.64 -9.38
C THR A 27 10.72 1.05 -8.27
N LEU A 28 11.28 1.92 -7.44
CA LEU A 28 11.94 1.57 -6.19
C LEU A 28 10.86 1.52 -5.10
N THR A 29 10.46 0.33 -4.66
CA THR A 29 9.31 0.18 -3.74
C THR A 29 9.64 0.49 -2.30
N ASP A 30 10.92 0.42 -1.93
CA ASP A 30 11.41 0.74 -0.58
C ASP A 30 12.18 2.07 -0.55
N LEU A 31 11.76 3.04 -1.37
CA LEU A 31 12.35 4.37 -1.33
C LEU A 31 11.74 5.14 -0.16
N HIS A 32 12.55 5.45 0.86
CA HIS A 32 12.20 6.32 1.98
C HIS A 32 13.31 7.33 2.29
N GLN A 33 13.03 8.29 3.17
CA GLN A 33 13.92 9.40 3.52
C GLN A 33 15.36 8.98 3.88
N SER A 34 15.55 7.84 4.56
CA SER A 34 16.87 7.34 4.96
C SER A 34 17.70 6.77 3.81
N ASN A 35 17.06 6.49 2.66
CA ASN A 35 17.72 5.97 1.47
C ASN A 35 18.16 7.11 0.51
N ILE A 36 17.85 8.37 0.85
CA ILE A 36 18.13 9.55 0.02
C ILE A 36 19.14 10.44 0.74
N PHE A 37 20.30 10.68 0.12
CA PHE A 37 21.30 11.62 0.61
C PHE A 37 21.24 12.92 -0.17
N VAL A 38 21.37 14.03 0.55
CA VAL A 38 21.37 15.38 -0.02
C VAL A 38 22.63 16.17 0.36
N ASP A 39 23.00 17.16 -0.45
CA ASP A 39 24.04 18.13 -0.11
C ASP A 39 23.50 19.31 0.72
N GLU A 40 24.35 20.31 1.01
CA GLU A 40 23.99 21.52 1.77
C GLU A 40 22.91 22.39 1.09
N HIS A 41 22.65 22.16 -0.20
CA HIS A 41 21.65 22.86 -1.01
C HIS A 41 20.41 22.00 -1.30
N TRP A 42 20.25 20.87 -0.58
CA TRP A 42 19.15 19.92 -0.76
C TRP A 42 19.11 19.19 -2.11
N ASN A 43 20.20 19.20 -2.88
CA ASN A 43 20.26 18.40 -4.10
C ASN A 43 20.47 16.93 -3.74
N ILE A 44 19.71 16.03 -4.38
CA ILE A 44 19.91 14.58 -4.22
C ILE A 44 21.28 14.21 -4.78
N THR A 45 22.16 13.69 -3.93
CA THR A 45 23.52 13.27 -4.31
C THR A 45 23.62 11.78 -4.52
N LYS A 46 22.89 10.99 -3.71
CA LYS A 46 22.90 9.53 -3.76
C LYS A 46 21.55 8.97 -3.37
N VAL A 47 21.17 7.87 -4.01
CA VAL A 47 20.10 6.98 -3.57
C VAL A 47 20.73 5.62 -3.32
N VAL A 48 20.54 5.07 -2.13
CA VAL A 48 21.07 3.76 -1.72
C VAL A 48 19.93 2.76 -1.56
N ASP A 49 20.28 1.52 -1.24
CA ASP A 49 19.32 0.46 -0.92
C ASP A 49 18.32 0.17 -2.06
N LEU A 50 18.87 -0.23 -3.21
CA LEU A 50 18.12 -0.42 -4.45
C LEU A 50 17.64 -1.87 -4.66
N GLU A 51 17.71 -2.72 -3.64
CA GLU A 51 17.41 -4.15 -3.76
C GLU A 51 15.93 -4.43 -4.03
N TRP A 52 15.05 -3.51 -3.65
CA TRP A 52 13.59 -3.60 -3.84
C TRP A 52 13.11 -2.82 -5.06
N ALA A 53 13.71 -3.10 -6.21
CA ALA A 53 13.30 -2.50 -7.48
C ALA A 53 12.46 -3.45 -8.33
N THR A 54 11.36 -2.95 -8.89
CA THR A 54 10.44 -3.77 -9.69
C THR A 54 9.76 -2.98 -10.81
N SER A 55 9.31 -3.68 -11.84
CA SER A 55 8.53 -3.12 -12.94
C SER A 55 7.04 -3.22 -12.60
N ARG A 56 6.38 -2.09 -12.36
CA ARG A 56 4.98 -2.03 -11.88
C ARG A 56 4.05 -1.40 -12.92
N PRO A 57 2.75 -1.77 -12.96
CA PRO A 57 1.76 -1.02 -13.71
C PRO A 57 1.83 0.47 -13.35
N VAL A 58 1.71 1.34 -14.35
CA VAL A 58 1.83 2.80 -14.15
C VAL A 58 0.84 3.36 -13.10
N GLU A 59 -0.32 2.72 -12.94
CA GLU A 59 -1.35 3.10 -11.96
C GLU A 59 -0.96 2.81 -10.50
N MET A 60 0.06 1.96 -10.30
CA MET A 60 0.61 1.66 -8.96
C MET A 60 1.75 2.59 -8.57
N VAL A 61 2.18 3.49 -9.47
CA VAL A 61 3.10 4.57 -9.11
C VAL A 61 2.30 5.63 -8.38
N HIS A 62 2.82 6.11 -7.26
CA HIS A 62 2.20 7.18 -6.48
C HIS A 62 3.24 8.04 -5.77
N PRO A 63 2.87 9.27 -5.34
CA PRO A 63 3.71 10.04 -4.43
C PRO A 63 4.08 9.24 -3.18
N PRO A 64 5.22 9.54 -2.54
CA PRO A 64 5.66 8.77 -1.38
C PRO A 64 4.68 8.91 -0.22
N TYR A 65 4.24 7.79 0.36
CA TYR A 65 3.27 7.83 1.47
C TYR A 65 3.86 8.51 2.73
N TRP A 66 5.19 8.50 2.87
CA TRP A 66 5.91 9.06 4.01
C TRP A 66 6.08 10.58 3.97
N LEU A 67 5.40 11.30 3.07
CA LEU A 67 5.41 12.77 3.06
C LEU A 67 5.01 13.37 4.42
N THR A 68 4.07 12.76 5.13
CA THR A 68 3.63 13.21 6.47
C THR A 68 4.47 12.61 7.61
N THR A 69 5.47 11.77 7.34
CA THR A 69 6.23 10.98 8.34
C THR A 69 5.32 10.06 9.21
N GLN A 70 4.06 9.88 8.83
CA GLN A 70 3.13 8.99 9.52
C GLN A 70 3.37 7.53 9.10
N PRO A 71 3.08 6.57 10.00
CA PRO A 71 3.11 5.17 9.61
C PRO A 71 1.99 4.89 8.60
N VAL A 72 2.22 3.90 7.74
CA VAL A 72 1.33 3.55 6.62
C VAL A 72 -0.09 3.18 7.03
N ASP A 73 -0.26 2.66 8.25
CA ASP A 73 -1.53 2.23 8.84
C ASP A 73 -2.24 3.36 9.62
N GLY A 74 -1.68 4.56 9.66
CA GLY A 74 -2.19 5.71 10.40
C GLY A 74 -2.09 7.03 9.64
N ILE A 75 -2.10 6.99 8.31
CA ILE A 75 -2.05 8.19 7.47
C ILE A 75 -3.37 8.96 7.62
N ASP A 76 -3.28 10.22 8.04
CA ASP A 76 -4.41 11.14 8.00
C ASP A 76 -4.58 11.67 6.57
N ALA A 77 -5.72 11.37 5.94
CA ALA A 77 -5.95 11.71 4.54
C ALA A 77 -5.96 13.24 4.30
N GLN A 78 -6.41 14.05 5.26
CA GLN A 78 -6.50 15.50 5.10
C GLN A 78 -5.14 16.18 5.23
N GLU A 79 -4.30 15.70 6.14
CA GLU A 79 -2.92 16.14 6.30
C GLU A 79 -2.09 15.73 5.09
N TYR A 80 -2.22 14.47 4.66
CA TYR A 80 -1.51 13.96 3.49
C TYR A 80 -1.92 14.69 2.20
N GLU A 81 -3.21 15.02 2.03
CA GLU A 81 -3.70 15.71 0.83
C GLU A 81 -2.96 17.03 0.58
N LYS A 82 -2.63 17.79 1.62
CA LYS A 82 -1.92 19.07 1.49
C LYS A 82 -0.52 18.89 0.91
N LEU A 83 0.24 17.95 1.46
CA LEU A 83 1.61 17.63 0.99
C LEU A 83 1.58 16.94 -0.37
N HIS A 84 0.57 16.10 -0.61
CA HIS A 84 0.33 15.49 -1.91
C HIS A 84 0.09 16.55 -2.99
N GLN A 85 -0.73 17.58 -2.71
CA GLN A 85 -0.95 18.68 -3.66
C GLN A 85 0.33 19.46 -3.95
N GLU A 86 1.14 19.77 -2.93
CA GLU A 86 2.44 20.41 -3.10
C GLU A 86 3.38 19.57 -3.97
N PHE A 87 3.51 18.27 -3.66
CA PHE A 87 4.29 17.33 -4.45
C PHE A 87 3.82 17.29 -5.90
N MET A 88 2.50 17.19 -6.13
CA MET A 88 1.95 17.10 -7.48
C MET A 88 2.15 18.37 -8.30
N ASN A 89 2.15 19.55 -7.67
CA ASN A 89 2.44 20.81 -8.34
C ASN A 89 3.91 20.88 -8.79
N ALA A 90 4.84 20.52 -7.90
CA ALA A 90 6.26 20.46 -8.24
C ALA A 90 6.55 19.39 -9.32
N PHE A 91 5.93 18.22 -9.19
CA PHE A 91 6.07 17.12 -10.14
C PHE A 91 5.61 17.52 -11.54
N GLU A 92 4.46 18.19 -11.66
CA GLU A 92 3.94 18.63 -12.95
C GLU A 92 4.81 19.71 -13.58
N GLU A 93 5.37 20.63 -12.78
CA GLU A 93 6.33 21.61 -13.29
C GLU A 93 7.59 20.94 -13.86
N GLU A 94 8.14 19.96 -13.14
CA GLU A 94 9.28 19.18 -13.63
C GLU A 94 8.92 18.38 -14.88
N GLU A 95 7.74 17.74 -14.93
CA GLU A 95 7.30 17.00 -16.11
C GLU A 95 7.22 17.89 -17.37
N ARG A 96 6.77 19.15 -17.23
CA ARG A 96 6.75 20.13 -18.33
C ARG A 96 8.15 20.52 -18.82
N ARG A 97 9.17 20.49 -17.95
CA ARG A 97 10.56 20.80 -18.32
C ARG A 97 11.22 19.71 -19.16
N PHE A 98 10.63 18.51 -19.23
CA PHE A 98 11.11 17.38 -20.04
C PHE A 98 10.11 16.96 -21.15
N PRO A 99 9.97 17.77 -22.23
CA PRO A 99 8.87 17.69 -23.21
C PRO A 99 8.82 16.45 -24.13
N GLY A 100 9.57 15.37 -23.84
CA GLY A 100 9.53 14.10 -24.59
C GLY A 100 8.74 12.97 -23.92
N ARG A 101 8.37 13.09 -22.63
CA ARG A 101 7.73 12.00 -21.89
C ARG A 101 6.21 11.89 -22.07
N CYS A 102 5.56 12.99 -22.46
CA CYS A 102 4.11 13.04 -22.67
C CYS A 102 3.67 12.82 -24.13
N SER A 103 4.61 12.61 -25.06
CA SER A 103 4.31 12.56 -26.50
C SER A 103 3.77 11.21 -26.97
N GLU A 104 4.00 10.14 -26.20
CA GLU A 104 3.64 8.75 -26.56
C GLU A 104 2.53 8.13 -25.67
N GLY A 105 1.97 8.90 -24.73
CA GLY A 105 0.95 8.43 -23.79
C GLY A 105 0.47 9.50 -22.80
N PRO A 106 -0.49 9.18 -21.90
CA PRO A 106 -0.91 10.12 -20.87
C PRO A 106 0.27 10.47 -19.95
N CYS A 107 0.46 11.78 -19.69
CA CYS A 107 1.44 12.25 -18.72
C CYS A 107 1.25 11.55 -17.36
N LEU A 108 2.35 11.24 -16.68
CA LEU A 108 2.32 10.53 -15.40
C LEU A 108 1.59 11.38 -14.35
N SER A 109 1.75 12.71 -14.37
CA SER A 109 1.01 13.61 -13.48
C SER A 109 -0.52 13.42 -13.55
N ASN A 110 -1.08 13.23 -14.75
CA ASN A 110 -2.50 12.99 -14.94
C ASN A 110 -2.95 11.65 -14.35
N ILE A 111 -2.11 10.61 -14.48
CA ILE A 111 -2.37 9.30 -13.89
C ILE A 111 -2.35 9.40 -12.36
N LEU A 112 -1.34 10.06 -11.79
CA LEU A 112 -1.19 10.25 -10.36
C LEU A 112 -2.36 11.02 -9.74
N ARG A 113 -2.78 12.15 -10.36
CA ARG A 113 -3.94 12.93 -9.89
C ARG A 113 -5.21 12.12 -9.90
N ARG A 114 -5.46 11.41 -11.02
CA ARG A 114 -6.62 10.54 -11.11
C ARG A 114 -6.56 9.39 -10.11
N GLY A 115 -5.37 8.85 -9.85
CA GLY A 115 -5.15 7.80 -8.86
C GLY A 115 -5.50 8.25 -7.43
N TRP A 116 -5.27 9.52 -7.11
CA TRP A 116 -5.76 10.13 -5.87
C TRP A 116 -7.29 10.22 -5.85
N GLU A 117 -7.89 10.85 -6.87
CA GLU A 117 -9.34 11.08 -6.95
C GLU A 117 -10.18 9.80 -6.94
N SER A 118 -9.68 8.74 -7.58
CA SER A 118 -10.37 7.44 -7.68
C SER A 118 -10.06 6.48 -6.53
N GLY A 119 -9.10 6.82 -5.66
CA GLY A 119 -8.65 5.96 -4.56
C GLY A 119 -7.69 4.85 -4.98
N THR A 120 -7.21 4.81 -6.23
CA THR A 120 -6.16 3.88 -6.68
C THR A 120 -4.87 4.06 -5.89
N PHE A 121 -4.59 5.27 -5.39
CA PHE A 121 -3.53 5.54 -4.43
C PHE A 121 -3.63 4.61 -3.21
N TRP A 122 -4.77 4.65 -2.51
CA TRP A 122 -5.00 3.85 -1.32
C TRP A 122 -5.00 2.35 -1.62
N TYR A 123 -5.61 1.96 -2.73
CA TYR A 123 -5.62 0.56 -3.15
C TYR A 123 -4.20 0.04 -3.40
N SER A 124 -3.37 0.79 -4.14
CA SER A 124 -2.00 0.41 -4.45
C SER A 124 -1.13 0.37 -3.19
N LEU A 125 -1.26 1.37 -2.31
CA LEU A 125 -0.56 1.42 -1.03
C LEU A 125 -0.95 0.24 -0.11
N ALA A 126 -2.22 -0.15 -0.09
CA ALA A 126 -2.68 -1.32 0.65
C ALA A 126 -2.08 -2.63 0.13
N LEU A 127 -1.85 -2.74 -1.18
CA LEU A 127 -1.17 -3.91 -1.76
C LEU A 127 0.33 -3.95 -1.41
N ASP A 128 0.96 -2.79 -1.27
CA ASP A 128 2.39 -2.70 -0.95
C ASP A 128 2.70 -2.92 0.53
N SER A 129 1.71 -2.73 1.40
CA SER A 129 1.89 -2.87 2.85
C SER A 129 0.97 -3.95 3.43
N PRO A 130 1.45 -5.19 3.59
CA PRO A 130 0.68 -6.26 4.25
C PRO A 130 0.22 -5.88 5.67
N THR A 131 1.02 -5.10 6.40
CA THR A 131 0.69 -4.62 7.75
C THR A 131 -0.34 -3.48 7.71
N GLY A 132 -0.25 -2.58 6.73
CA GLY A 132 -1.17 -1.45 6.58
C GLY A 132 -2.47 -1.76 5.83
N LEU A 133 -2.54 -2.89 5.10
CA LEU A 133 -3.66 -3.23 4.22
C LEU A 133 -5.02 -3.09 4.91
N PHE A 134 -5.16 -3.62 6.13
CA PHE A 134 -6.45 -3.63 6.82
C PHE A 134 -6.88 -2.23 7.24
N SER A 135 -5.99 -1.44 7.84
CA SER A 135 -6.28 -0.06 8.21
C SER A 135 -6.64 0.76 6.97
N ILE A 136 -5.82 0.69 5.91
CA ILE A 136 -6.11 1.41 4.65
C ILE A 136 -7.44 0.97 4.04
N PHE A 137 -7.73 -0.34 4.05
CA PHE A 137 -8.99 -0.84 3.52
C PHE A 137 -10.19 -0.28 4.28
N TYR A 138 -10.18 -0.33 5.60
CA TYR A 138 -11.32 0.09 6.42
C TYR A 138 -11.47 1.61 6.50
N ASP A 139 -10.35 2.35 6.51
CA ASP A 139 -10.36 3.80 6.69
C ASP A 139 -10.55 4.55 5.37
N HIS A 140 -9.98 4.05 4.27
CA HIS A 140 -9.89 4.80 3.00
C HIS A 140 -10.61 4.13 1.82
N ILE A 141 -10.70 2.80 1.77
CA ILE A 141 -11.27 2.08 0.60
C ILE A 141 -12.75 1.73 0.79
N GLN A 142 -13.11 1.07 1.89
CA GLN A 142 -14.48 0.66 2.19
C GLN A 142 -15.46 1.85 2.22
N PRO A 143 -15.11 3.02 2.80
CA PRO A 143 -15.97 4.19 2.84
C PRO A 143 -16.36 4.77 1.47
N ILE A 144 -15.59 4.48 0.41
CA ILE A 144 -15.92 4.88 -0.97
C ILE A 144 -17.20 4.18 -1.44
N PHE A 145 -17.45 2.95 -0.97
CA PHE A 145 -18.61 2.15 -1.35
C PHE A 145 -19.73 2.21 -0.31
N SER A 146 -19.39 2.07 0.98
CA SER A 146 -20.36 2.08 2.07
C SER A 146 -19.65 2.28 3.42
N LYS A 147 -19.95 3.39 4.09
CA LYS A 147 -19.40 3.71 5.42
C LYS A 147 -19.95 2.80 6.53
N GLU A 148 -21.15 2.26 6.35
CA GLU A 148 -21.85 1.47 7.37
C GLU A 148 -21.29 0.05 7.52
N HIS A 149 -20.62 -0.47 6.48
CA HIS A 149 -20.14 -1.86 6.46
C HIS A 149 -19.06 -2.18 7.51
N LEU A 150 -18.36 -1.17 8.03
CA LEU A 150 -17.39 -1.39 9.11
C LEU A 150 -18.06 -1.89 10.39
N ASN A 151 -19.27 -1.39 10.68
CA ASN A 151 -20.04 -1.71 11.87
C ASN A 151 -21.02 -2.87 11.66
N ASP A 152 -21.16 -3.36 10.42
CA ASP A 152 -22.06 -4.45 10.09
C ASP A 152 -21.36 -5.82 10.18
N ALA A 153 -21.70 -6.59 11.22
CA ALA A 153 -21.20 -7.95 11.40
C ALA A 153 -21.52 -8.86 10.20
N ASN A 154 -22.61 -8.60 9.46
CA ASN A 154 -22.98 -9.38 8.28
C ASN A 154 -21.96 -9.23 7.15
N PHE A 155 -21.35 -8.05 7.00
CA PHE A 155 -20.30 -7.84 6.00
C PHE A 155 -19.16 -8.84 6.20
N PHE A 156 -18.66 -8.99 7.43
CA PHE A 156 -17.58 -9.93 7.73
C PHE A 156 -18.03 -11.39 7.56
N GLY A 157 -19.26 -11.70 8.00
CA GLY A 157 -19.84 -13.04 7.91
C GLY A 157 -20.06 -13.52 6.49
N ILE A 158 -20.51 -12.65 5.59
CA ILE A 158 -20.78 -12.95 4.18
C ILE A 158 -19.47 -12.96 3.40
N MET A 159 -18.67 -11.88 3.49
CA MET A 159 -17.47 -11.73 2.66
C MET A 159 -16.38 -12.76 2.96
N LYS A 160 -16.28 -13.27 4.20
CA LYS A 160 -15.32 -14.35 4.50
C LYS A 160 -15.62 -15.63 3.70
N CYS A 161 -16.89 -15.94 3.43
CA CYS A 161 -17.30 -17.17 2.75
C CYS A 161 -16.85 -17.20 1.28
N TYR A 162 -16.69 -16.04 0.65
CA TYR A 162 -16.26 -15.93 -0.75
C TYR A 162 -14.74 -15.93 -0.95
N TRP A 163 -13.94 -16.06 0.11
CA TRP A 163 -12.48 -16.14 -0.03
C TRP A 163 -12.02 -17.41 -0.77
N SER A 164 -12.66 -18.53 -0.46
CA SER A 164 -12.37 -19.87 -1.01
C SER A 164 -13.56 -20.79 -0.83
N MET A 165 -13.67 -21.84 -1.66
CA MET A 165 -14.77 -22.83 -1.62
C MET A 165 -15.02 -23.44 -0.22
N ASP A 166 -14.00 -23.51 0.64
CA ASP A 166 -14.14 -23.89 2.05
C ASP A 166 -13.36 -22.91 2.96
N ALA A 167 -13.86 -21.68 3.03
CA ALA A 167 -13.24 -20.65 3.87
C ALA A 167 -13.18 -21.02 5.36
N ASN A 168 -14.15 -21.79 5.87
CA ASN A 168 -14.16 -22.18 7.27
C ASN A 168 -13.01 -23.14 7.60
N SER A 169 -12.80 -24.18 6.79
CA SER A 169 -11.67 -25.10 7.01
C SER A 169 -10.33 -24.39 6.88
N PHE A 170 -10.19 -23.44 5.95
CA PHE A 170 -8.99 -22.61 5.86
C PHE A 170 -8.75 -21.78 7.14
N ILE A 171 -9.78 -21.13 7.67
CA ILE A 171 -9.68 -20.36 8.93
C ILE A 171 -9.27 -21.28 10.08
N GLN A 172 -9.91 -22.45 10.21
CA GLN A 172 -9.59 -23.40 11.27
C GLN A 172 -8.16 -23.94 11.15
N ALA A 173 -7.66 -24.16 9.93
CA ALA A 173 -6.26 -24.51 9.71
C ALA A 173 -5.32 -23.39 10.16
N LYS A 174 -5.60 -22.14 9.80
CA LYS A 174 -4.77 -20.98 10.21
C LYS A 174 -4.78 -20.72 11.71
N LEU A 175 -5.88 -21.01 12.40
CA LEU A 175 -5.93 -20.94 13.87
C LEU A 175 -5.02 -21.98 14.51
N ARG A 176 -5.01 -23.22 14.01
CA ARG A 176 -4.06 -24.26 14.48
C ARG A 176 -2.61 -23.90 14.17
N ASP A 177 -2.33 -23.41 12.95
CA ASP A 177 -0.99 -22.94 12.57
C ASP A 177 -0.50 -21.86 13.55
N LYS A 178 -1.39 -20.96 13.97
CA LYS A 178 -1.08 -19.91 14.95
C LYS A 178 -0.79 -20.49 16.33
N GLU A 179 -1.60 -21.42 16.83
CA GLU A 179 -1.39 -22.07 18.12
C GLU A 179 -0.03 -22.78 18.17
N GLU A 180 0.34 -23.50 17.11
CA GLU A 180 1.64 -24.15 16.98
C GLU A 180 2.79 -23.12 16.94
N TYR A 181 2.62 -22.05 16.15
CA TYR A 181 3.60 -20.98 16.09
C TYR A 181 3.83 -20.33 17.45
N ASP A 182 2.75 -19.99 18.18
CA ASP A 182 2.83 -19.35 19.49
C ASP A 182 3.53 -20.27 20.52
N LEU A 183 3.30 -21.59 20.46
CA LEU A 183 4.00 -22.57 21.28
C LEU A 183 5.51 -22.60 20.97
N ARG A 184 5.87 -22.75 19.69
CA ARG A 184 7.27 -22.80 19.25
C ARG A 184 8.02 -21.52 19.58
N LEU A 185 7.34 -20.38 19.45
CA LEU A 185 7.88 -19.07 19.80
C LEU A 185 8.20 -19.01 21.30
N SER A 186 7.25 -19.44 22.14
CA SER A 186 7.43 -19.50 23.59
C SER A 186 8.62 -20.39 23.98
N GLU A 187 8.75 -21.58 23.38
CA GLU A 187 9.86 -22.50 23.62
C GLU A 187 11.22 -21.91 23.23
N ALA A 188 11.29 -21.24 22.08
CA ALA A 188 12.52 -20.59 21.62
C ALA A 188 12.99 -19.49 22.59
N PHE A 189 12.08 -18.65 23.08
CA PHE A 189 12.41 -17.56 24.01
C PHE A 189 12.57 -18.01 25.47
N ALA A 190 11.99 -19.14 25.86
CA ALA A 190 12.22 -19.73 27.18
C ALA A 190 13.61 -20.38 27.32
N ALA A 191 14.22 -20.81 26.22
CA ALA A 191 15.55 -21.40 26.20
C ALA A 191 16.70 -20.38 26.42
N ASP A 192 16.43 -19.09 26.21
CA ASP A 192 17.43 -18.00 26.23
C ASP A 192 17.53 -17.25 27.57
N ILE A 193 16.79 -17.65 28.61
CA ILE A 193 16.94 -17.06 29.95
C ILE A 193 17.85 -17.97 30.79
N PRO A 194 19.12 -17.59 31.07
CA PRO A 194 19.93 -18.33 32.02
C PRO A 194 19.21 -18.28 33.37
N LYS A 195 18.95 -19.46 33.96
CA LYS A 195 18.47 -19.57 35.33
C LYS A 195 19.53 -18.94 36.26
N THR A 196 19.37 -17.67 36.59
CA THR A 196 20.13 -17.04 37.66
C THR A 196 19.72 -17.74 38.95
N SER A 197 20.63 -18.59 39.42
CA SER A 197 20.51 -19.32 40.68
C SER A 197 20.57 -18.29 41.81
N ARG A 198 19.52 -18.21 42.60
CA ARG A 198 19.55 -17.59 43.93
C ARG A 198 20.08 -18.57 44.95
#